data_AF-A0A7X0LTA5-F1
#
_entry.id   AF-A0A7X0LTA5-F1
#
_cell.length_a   1.000
_cell.length_b   1.000
_cell.length_c   1.000
_cell.angle_alpha   90.00
_cell.angle_beta   90.00
_cell.angle_gamma   90.00
#
_symmetry.space_group_name_H-M   'P 1'
#
loop_
_entity.id
_entity.type
_entity.pdbx_description
1 polymer ?
#
loop_
_entity_poly.entity_id
_entity_poly.type
_entity_poly.pdbx_seq_one_letter_code
_entity_poly.pdbx_strand_id
1 'polypeptide(L)'
;MTNNEMRRYELGDPNQECRYPVRFNGLHIGRIYRWHGAWYAVPAGQNEEIRVAAGSVGKELAAGYLVAMYELRQITPQHAEEDQETAPREVVGPVPLLHPRMPATPRNTEAACKAMDGLAEFLWTPLGGYPGADNPWFLRCQLCGWQGPRYWSHLRGRNGNPPSTFRHPGCLDAEKVRAAITVYGK
;
A
#
# COMPACT_ATOMS: atom_id res chain seq x y z
N MET A 1 25.37 7.21 14.33
CA MET A 1 25.09 7.24 12.87
C MET A 1 23.71 6.66 12.69
N THR A 2 22.72 7.50 12.43
CA THR A 2 21.35 7.03 12.19
C THR A 2 21.30 6.36 10.82
N ASN A 3 20.47 5.33 10.65
CA ASN A 3 20.27 4.54 9.43
C ASN A 3 19.95 5.35 8.14
N ASN A 4 19.88 6.68 8.24
CA ASN A 4 19.56 7.59 7.14
C ASN A 4 20.78 7.97 6.29
N GLU A 5 22.01 7.93 6.84
CA GLU A 5 23.23 8.35 6.11
C GLU A 5 23.74 7.30 5.10
N MET A 6 23.21 6.07 5.12
CA MET A 6 23.60 4.99 4.19
C MET A 6 22.60 4.75 3.05
N ARG A 7 21.43 5.39 3.05
CA ARG A 7 20.46 5.21 1.97
C ARG A 7 20.79 6.18 0.83
N ARG A 8 21.28 5.61 -0.26
CA ARG A 8 21.52 6.31 -1.53
C ARG A 8 20.24 6.86 -2.18
N TYR A 9 19.06 6.53 -1.68
CA TYR A 9 17.77 6.91 -2.26
C TYR A 9 16.78 7.33 -1.16
N GLU A 10 15.74 8.04 -1.58
CA GLU A 10 14.59 8.40 -0.75
C GLU A 10 13.33 7.71 -1.28
N LEU A 11 12.44 7.30 -0.38
CA LEU A 11 11.10 6.85 -0.75
C LEU A 11 10.11 7.95 -0.44
N GLY A 12 9.28 8.31 -1.41
CA GLY A 12 8.13 9.17 -1.14
C GLY A 12 6.93 8.38 -0.62
N ASP A 13 5.85 9.11 -0.37
CA ASP A 13 4.59 8.52 0.04
C ASP A 13 3.98 7.65 -1.07
N PRO A 14 3.36 6.52 -0.72
CA PRO A 14 2.74 5.65 -1.70
C PRO A 14 1.50 6.28 -2.29
N ASN A 15 1.27 6.01 -3.57
CA ASN A 15 0.03 6.37 -4.27
C ASN A 15 -1.14 5.40 -3.92
N GLN A 16 -2.31 5.56 -4.56
CA GLN A 16 -3.49 4.73 -4.25
C GLN A 16 -3.30 3.24 -4.62
N GLU A 17 -2.41 2.96 -5.55
CA GLU A 17 -1.97 1.60 -5.94
C GLU A 17 -0.86 1.05 -5.01
N CYS A 18 -0.56 1.75 -3.90
CA CYS A 18 0.49 1.39 -2.94
C CYS A 18 1.89 1.28 -3.57
N ARG A 19 2.14 2.07 -4.62
CA ARG A 19 3.44 2.20 -5.29
C ARG A 19 4.21 3.36 -4.66
N TYR A 20 5.40 3.08 -4.16
CA TYR A 20 6.30 4.06 -3.55
C TYR A 20 7.22 4.63 -4.62
N PRO A 21 7.23 5.95 -4.84
CA PRO A 21 8.24 6.57 -5.69
C PRO A 21 9.62 6.42 -5.05
N VAL A 22 10.62 6.15 -5.88
CA VAL A 22 12.03 6.11 -5.51
C VAL A 22 12.70 7.33 -6.10
N ARG A 23 13.35 8.12 -5.24
CA ARG A 23 14.08 9.32 -5.63
C ARG A 23 15.57 9.16 -5.41
N PHE A 24 16.35 9.74 -6.31
CA PHE A 24 17.80 9.81 -6.22
C PHE A 24 18.25 11.24 -6.56
N ASN A 25 18.93 11.91 -5.63
CA ASN A 25 19.31 13.33 -5.75
C ASN A 25 18.13 14.25 -6.13
N GLY A 26 16.96 14.02 -5.53
CA GLY A 26 15.73 14.79 -5.79
C GLY A 26 15.00 14.45 -7.09
N LEU A 27 15.54 13.56 -7.92
CA LEU A 27 14.90 13.12 -9.17
C LEU A 27 14.10 11.83 -8.96
N HIS A 28 12.95 11.72 -9.61
CA HIS A 28 12.16 10.48 -9.70
C HIS A 28 12.88 9.49 -10.63
N ILE A 29 13.26 8.32 -10.10
CA ILE A 29 13.93 7.27 -10.89
C ILE A 29 13.06 6.02 -11.08
N GLY A 30 11.85 6.03 -10.54
CA GLY A 30 10.85 4.99 -10.76
C GLY A 30 10.01 4.75 -9.51
N ARG A 31 9.27 3.64 -9.52
CA ARG A 31 8.40 3.22 -8.43
C ARG A 31 8.68 1.79 -8.01
N ILE A 32 8.47 1.49 -6.75
CA ILE A 32 8.48 0.12 -6.24
C ILE A 32 7.17 -0.22 -5.55
N TYR A 33 6.78 -1.48 -5.59
CA TYR A 33 5.59 -1.94 -4.90
C TYR A 33 5.70 -3.41 -4.51
N ARG A 34 4.85 -3.84 -3.58
CA ARG A 34 4.80 -5.21 -3.09
C ARG A 34 3.55 -5.91 -3.60
N TRP A 35 3.70 -7.15 -4.08
CA TRP A 35 2.60 -8.02 -4.47
C TRP A 35 2.90 -9.48 -4.09
N HIS A 36 2.07 -10.09 -3.25
CA HIS A 36 2.18 -11.46 -2.72
C HIS A 36 3.59 -11.82 -2.25
N GLY A 37 4.18 -10.98 -1.37
CA GLY A 37 5.50 -11.21 -0.80
C GLY A 37 6.68 -10.87 -1.73
N ALA A 38 6.43 -10.65 -3.02
CA ALA A 38 7.44 -10.17 -3.97
C ALA A 38 7.43 -8.64 -4.05
N TRP A 39 8.60 -8.09 -4.37
CA TRP A 39 8.83 -6.67 -4.63
C TRP A 39 9.16 -6.46 -6.10
N TYR A 40 8.51 -5.47 -6.67
CA TYR A 40 8.62 -5.10 -8.06
C TYR A 40 9.13 -3.67 -8.19
N ALA A 41 9.82 -3.39 -9.29
CA ALA A 41 10.27 -2.07 -9.68
C ALA A 41 9.66 -1.71 -11.05
N VAL A 42 9.33 -0.43 -11.23
CA VAL A 42 8.90 0.16 -12.51
C VAL A 42 9.82 1.36 -12.74
N PRO A 43 10.81 1.25 -13.65
CA PRO A 43 11.73 2.34 -13.94
C PRO A 43 11.00 3.61 -14.43
N ALA A 44 11.53 4.79 -14.11
CA ALA A 44 10.96 6.05 -14.60
C ALA A 44 10.91 6.07 -16.14
N GLY A 45 9.81 6.61 -16.69
CA GLY A 45 9.55 6.63 -18.13
C GLY A 45 9.21 5.27 -18.76
N GLN A 46 9.08 4.21 -17.96
CA GLN A 46 8.74 2.86 -18.43
C GLN A 46 7.45 2.35 -17.79
N ASN A 47 6.79 1.39 -18.44
CA ASN A 47 5.56 0.76 -17.95
C ASN A 47 5.76 -0.70 -17.54
N GLU A 48 6.94 -1.27 -17.79
CA GLU A 48 7.23 -2.66 -17.47
C GLU A 48 7.47 -2.85 -15.98
N GLU A 49 6.83 -3.88 -15.42
CA GLU A 49 6.95 -4.23 -14.01
C GLU A 49 7.96 -5.36 -13.83
N ILE A 50 9.07 -5.06 -13.17
CA ILE A 50 10.20 -5.97 -13.03
C ILE A 50 10.17 -6.56 -11.63
N ARG A 51 10.02 -7.89 -11.51
CA ARG A 51 10.15 -8.60 -10.23
C ARG A 51 11.61 -8.59 -9.79
N VAL A 52 11.92 -7.94 -8.66
CA VAL A 52 13.31 -7.81 -8.18
C VAL A 52 13.65 -8.83 -7.11
N ALA A 53 12.80 -8.95 -6.08
CA ALA A 53 13.11 -9.76 -4.90
C ALA A 53 11.84 -10.23 -4.18
N ALA A 54 12.00 -11.01 -3.12
CA ALA A 54 10.91 -11.40 -2.23
C ALA A 54 11.31 -11.21 -0.75
N GLY A 55 10.30 -11.20 0.12
CA GLY A 55 10.50 -11.16 1.56
C GLY A 55 10.80 -9.78 2.13
N SER A 56 11.34 -9.76 3.35
CA SER A 56 11.53 -8.56 4.18
C SER A 56 12.54 -7.57 3.61
N VAL A 57 13.60 -8.07 2.95
CA VAL A 57 14.65 -7.24 2.34
C VAL A 57 14.32 -6.78 0.92
N GLY A 58 13.19 -7.26 0.36
CA GLY A 58 12.87 -7.02 -1.04
C GLY A 58 12.57 -5.55 -1.36
N LYS A 59 12.14 -4.77 -0.35
CA LYS A 59 11.89 -3.33 -0.50
C LYS A 59 13.17 -2.59 -0.84
N GLU A 60 14.20 -2.80 -0.04
CA GLU A 60 15.50 -2.18 -0.21
C GLU A 60 16.17 -2.63 -1.52
N LEU A 61 16.05 -3.91 -1.86
CA LEU A 61 16.60 -4.45 -3.12
C LEU A 61 15.90 -3.86 -4.35
N ALA A 62 14.58 -3.69 -4.33
CA ALA A 62 13.84 -3.07 -5.43
C ALA A 62 14.22 -1.60 -5.64
N ALA A 63 14.40 -0.83 -4.56
CA ALA A 63 14.87 0.54 -4.66
C ALA A 63 16.34 0.61 -5.16
N GLY A 64 17.21 -0.26 -4.62
CA GLY A 64 18.61 -0.35 -5.06
C GLY A 64 18.75 -0.73 -6.53
N TYR A 65 17.86 -1.59 -7.04
CA TYR A 65 17.80 -1.94 -8.47
C TYR A 65 17.56 -0.71 -9.35
N LEU A 66 16.62 0.16 -8.98
CA LEU A 66 16.36 1.41 -9.72
C LEU A 66 17.56 2.36 -9.68
N VAL A 67 18.24 2.47 -8.53
CA VAL A 67 19.48 3.28 -8.42
C VAL A 67 20.56 2.74 -9.36
N ALA A 68 20.77 1.42 -9.39
CA ALA A 68 21.75 0.80 -10.28
C ALA A 68 21.41 1.04 -11.76
N MET A 69 20.15 0.88 -12.16
CA MET A 69 19.73 1.18 -13.53
C MET A 69 19.93 2.67 -13.89
N TYR A 70 19.66 3.59 -12.97
CA TYR A 70 19.93 5.02 -13.15
C TYR A 70 21.44 5.29 -13.32
N GLU A 71 22.29 4.74 -12.45
CA GLU A 71 23.76 4.89 -12.52
C GLU A 71 24.31 4.32 -13.85
N LEU A 72 23.71 3.24 -14.35
CA LEU A 72 24.02 2.64 -15.66
C LEU A 72 23.38 3.39 -16.85
N ARG A 73 22.69 4.52 -16.60
CA ARG A 73 22.00 5.34 -17.62
C ARG A 73 20.95 4.58 -18.44
N GLN A 74 20.31 3.58 -17.82
CA GLN A 74 19.21 2.80 -18.42
C GLN A 74 17.83 3.42 -18.12
N ILE A 75 17.79 4.45 -17.29
CA ILE A 75 16.58 5.18 -16.90
C ILE A 75 16.77 6.64 -17.24
N THR A 76 15.75 7.25 -17.86
CA THR A 76 15.67 8.70 -17.94
C THR A 76 14.96 9.20 -16.68
N PRO A 77 15.65 9.89 -15.76
CA PRO A 77 15.02 10.39 -14.55
C PRO A 77 13.93 11.41 -14.90
N GLN A 78 12.93 11.50 -14.04
CA GLN A 78 11.84 12.47 -14.16
C GLN A 78 11.83 13.42 -12.95
N HIS A 79 11.03 14.46 -13.01
CA HIS A 79 10.87 15.39 -11.89
C HIS A 79 10.04 14.77 -10.76
N ALA A 80 10.28 15.19 -9.51
CA ALA A 80 9.53 14.68 -8.35
C ALA A 80 8.02 14.99 -8.40
N GLU A 81 7.58 15.93 -9.23
CA GLU A 81 6.16 16.19 -9.48
C GLU A 81 5.45 14.96 -10.07
N GLU A 82 6.18 14.13 -10.82
CA GLU A 82 5.69 12.87 -11.36
C GLU A 82 5.36 11.84 -10.28
N ASP A 83 5.70 12.05 -9.02
CA ASP A 83 5.34 11.14 -7.92
C ASP A 83 3.83 11.10 -7.67
N GLN A 84 3.14 12.20 -7.98
CA GLN A 84 1.72 12.34 -7.75
C GLN A 84 0.92 11.62 -8.86
N GLU A 85 -0.03 10.77 -8.48
CA GLU A 85 -1.07 10.36 -9.41
C GLU A 85 -1.95 11.58 -9.72
N THR A 86 -2.15 11.85 -11.02
CA THR A 86 -2.80 13.07 -11.51
C THR A 86 -4.27 13.19 -11.10
N ALA A 87 -4.90 12.10 -10.64
CA ALA A 87 -6.22 12.11 -10.02
C ALA A 87 -6.47 10.83 -9.19
N PRO A 88 -7.28 10.89 -8.12
CA PRO A 88 -7.85 9.70 -7.49
C PRO A 88 -8.55 8.85 -8.54
N ARG A 89 -8.23 7.55 -8.60
CA ARG A 89 -8.87 6.65 -9.55
C ARG A 89 -10.25 6.26 -9.03
N GLU A 90 -11.28 6.46 -9.84
CA GLU A 90 -12.60 5.93 -9.49
C GLU A 90 -12.58 4.41 -9.38
N VAL A 91 -13.26 3.94 -8.35
CA VAL A 91 -13.35 2.56 -7.91
C VAL A 91 -14.47 1.89 -8.74
N VAL A 92 -14.19 1.62 -10.02
CA VAL A 92 -15.16 1.11 -11.00
C VAL A 92 -14.99 -0.40 -11.22
N GLY A 93 -16.06 -1.17 -11.03
CA GLY A 93 -16.10 -2.61 -11.31
C GLY A 93 -17.24 -3.33 -10.58
N PRO A 94 -17.42 -4.64 -10.80
CA PRO A 94 -18.47 -5.42 -10.14
C PRO A 94 -18.20 -5.52 -8.63
N VAL A 95 -19.25 -5.40 -7.83
CA VAL A 95 -19.20 -5.57 -6.37
C VAL A 95 -19.15 -7.08 -6.04
N PRO A 96 -18.30 -7.52 -5.09
CA PRO A 96 -17.31 -6.74 -4.34
C PRO A 96 -16.11 -6.38 -5.23
N LEU A 97 -15.71 -5.10 -5.21
CA LEU A 97 -14.62 -4.67 -6.10
C LEU A 97 -13.32 -5.42 -5.76
N LEU A 98 -12.81 -6.18 -6.71
CA LEU A 98 -11.48 -6.78 -6.68
C LEU A 98 -10.45 -5.84 -7.31
N HIS A 99 -9.24 -5.85 -6.78
CA HIS A 99 -8.12 -5.19 -7.44
C HIS A 99 -7.89 -5.78 -8.84
N PRO A 100 -7.54 -4.99 -9.88
CA PRO A 100 -7.39 -5.51 -11.25
C PRO A 100 -6.41 -6.69 -11.42
N ARG A 101 -5.41 -6.77 -10.53
CA ARG A 101 -4.43 -7.88 -10.47
C ARG A 101 -4.95 -9.16 -9.80
N MET A 102 -6.15 -9.13 -9.22
CA MET A 102 -6.77 -10.29 -8.56
C MET A 102 -7.71 -11.03 -9.52
N PRO A 103 -7.52 -12.34 -9.74
CA PRO A 103 -8.46 -13.13 -10.53
C PRO A 103 -9.85 -13.15 -9.88
N ALA A 104 -10.91 -12.97 -10.67
CA ALA A 104 -12.31 -13.02 -10.22
C ALA A 104 -12.81 -14.46 -9.99
N THR A 105 -12.18 -15.17 -9.06
CA THR A 105 -12.62 -16.51 -8.65
C THR A 105 -13.69 -16.42 -7.55
N PRO A 106 -14.54 -17.45 -7.37
CA PRO A 106 -15.51 -17.49 -6.27
C PRO A 106 -14.87 -17.25 -4.89
N ARG A 107 -13.70 -17.87 -4.66
CA ARG A 107 -12.92 -17.70 -3.41
C ARG A 107 -12.46 -16.26 -3.20
N ASN A 108 -11.95 -15.60 -4.25
CA ASN A 108 -11.48 -14.22 -4.14
C ASN A 108 -12.66 -13.26 -3.93
N THR A 109 -13.78 -13.53 -4.59
CA THR A 109 -15.03 -12.77 -4.44
C THR A 109 -15.56 -12.87 -3.01
N GLU A 110 -15.65 -14.08 -2.45
CA GLU A 110 -16.07 -14.29 -1.06
C GLU A 110 -15.12 -13.59 -0.07
N ALA A 111 -13.81 -13.68 -0.30
CA ALA A 111 -12.82 -13.00 0.52
C ALA A 111 -12.95 -11.47 0.45
N ALA A 112 -13.28 -10.93 -0.73
CA ALA A 112 -13.51 -9.51 -0.92
C ALA A 112 -14.77 -9.03 -0.19
N CYS A 113 -15.89 -9.76 -0.26
CA CYS A 113 -17.09 -9.46 0.53
C CYS A 113 -16.74 -9.37 2.03
N LYS A 114 -16.11 -10.41 2.58
CA LYS A 114 -15.71 -10.45 4.00
C LYS A 114 -14.79 -9.28 4.37
N ALA A 115 -13.88 -8.89 3.47
CA ALA A 115 -13.00 -7.77 3.69
C ALA A 115 -13.76 -6.43 3.69
N MET A 116 -14.69 -6.23 2.76
CA MET A 116 -15.51 -5.02 2.69
C MET A 116 -16.41 -4.87 3.92
N ASP A 117 -17.07 -5.94 4.35
CA ASP A 117 -17.90 -5.96 5.57
C ASP A 117 -17.08 -5.57 6.79
N GLY A 118 -15.89 -6.16 6.93
CA GLY A 118 -15.01 -5.84 8.03
C GLY A 118 -14.40 -4.43 7.96
N LEU A 119 -14.10 -3.90 6.77
CA LEU A 119 -13.71 -2.49 6.65
C LEU A 119 -14.83 -1.57 7.13
N ALA A 120 -16.08 -1.86 6.80
CA ALA A 120 -17.23 -1.12 7.28
C ALA A 120 -17.36 -1.21 8.82
N GLU A 121 -17.28 -2.42 9.37
CA GLU A 121 -17.32 -2.66 10.83
C GLU A 121 -16.21 -1.90 11.57
N PHE A 122 -14.99 -1.88 11.02
CA PHE A 122 -13.82 -1.23 11.62
C PHE A 122 -13.60 0.22 11.16
N LEU A 123 -14.57 0.85 10.49
CA LEU A 123 -14.55 2.26 10.08
C LEU A 123 -13.36 2.65 9.19
N TRP A 124 -13.12 1.86 8.15
CA TRP A 124 -12.18 2.13 7.06
C TRP A 124 -12.94 2.30 5.74
N THR A 125 -12.48 3.20 4.87
CA THR A 125 -12.98 3.28 3.49
C THR A 125 -11.88 2.83 2.53
N PRO A 126 -12.12 1.84 1.66
CA PRO A 126 -11.16 1.49 0.63
C PRO A 126 -11.12 2.56 -0.47
N LEU A 127 -9.91 2.84 -0.98
CA LEU A 127 -9.68 3.75 -2.10
C LEU A 127 -9.27 2.99 -3.39
N GLY A 128 -9.54 1.69 -3.41
CA GLY A 128 -9.28 0.78 -4.52
C GLY A 128 -9.89 -0.59 -4.26
N GLY A 129 -9.85 -1.49 -5.25
CA GLY A 129 -10.39 -2.85 -5.10
C GLY A 129 -9.60 -3.69 -4.10
N TYR A 130 -10.24 -4.72 -3.53
CA TYR A 130 -9.60 -5.64 -2.59
C TYR A 130 -8.42 -6.36 -3.24
N PRO A 131 -7.18 -6.17 -2.74
CA PRO A 131 -5.99 -6.72 -3.36
C PRO A 131 -5.61 -8.11 -2.83
N GLY A 132 -6.41 -8.70 -1.94
CA GLY A 132 -6.00 -9.87 -1.15
C GLY A 132 -5.49 -9.49 0.24
N ALA A 133 -5.50 -10.45 1.16
CA ALA A 133 -5.29 -10.16 2.59
C ALA A 133 -3.85 -9.79 2.97
N ASP A 134 -2.89 -10.27 2.19
CA ASP A 134 -1.45 -10.12 2.37
C ASP A 134 -0.85 -9.01 1.50
N ASN A 135 -1.67 -8.29 0.73
CA ASN A 135 -1.25 -7.16 -0.08
C ASN A 135 -1.59 -5.83 0.62
N PRO A 136 -0.75 -4.78 0.44
CA PRO A 136 -1.09 -3.46 0.92
C PRO A 136 -2.33 -2.96 0.17
N TRP A 137 -3.26 -2.39 0.93
CA TRP A 137 -4.50 -1.81 0.44
C TRP A 137 -4.56 -0.36 0.88
N PHE A 138 -4.73 0.56 -0.05
CA PHE A 138 -4.80 1.98 0.26
C PHE A 138 -6.19 2.32 0.81
N LEU A 139 -6.22 2.75 2.07
CA LEU A 139 -7.45 2.98 2.82
C LEU A 139 -7.46 4.40 3.38
N ARG A 140 -8.68 4.91 3.62
CA ARG A 140 -8.94 6.09 4.42
C ARG A 140 -9.50 5.70 5.79
N CYS A 141 -8.94 6.25 6.86
CA CYS A 141 -9.48 6.13 8.21
C CYS A 141 -10.71 7.03 8.34
N GLN A 142 -11.88 6.47 8.68
CA GLN A 142 -13.10 7.28 8.83
C GLN A 142 -13.13 8.07 10.15
N LEU A 143 -12.26 7.75 11.11
CA LEU A 143 -12.20 8.45 12.41
C LEU A 143 -11.44 9.78 12.37
N CYS A 144 -10.50 9.95 11.43
CA CYS A 144 -9.69 11.17 11.36
C CYS A 144 -9.27 11.58 9.93
N GLY A 145 -9.70 10.85 8.90
CA GLY A 145 -9.44 11.20 7.50
C GLY A 145 -8.08 10.78 6.94
N TRP A 146 -7.15 10.28 7.77
CA TRP A 146 -5.83 9.81 7.32
C TRP A 146 -5.95 8.77 6.19
N GLN A 147 -5.04 8.85 5.21
CA GLN A 147 -4.97 7.92 4.09
C GLN A 147 -3.61 7.23 4.02
N GLY A 148 -3.62 5.95 3.68
CA GLY A 148 -2.39 5.21 3.46
C GLY A 148 -2.57 3.69 3.41
N PRO A 149 -1.47 2.94 3.19
CA PRO A 149 -1.52 1.49 3.04
C PRO A 149 -1.78 0.78 4.38
N ARG A 150 -2.67 -0.21 4.33
CA ARG A 150 -2.95 -1.16 5.42
C ARG A 150 -3.10 -2.57 4.85
N TYR A 151 -2.93 -3.58 5.70
CA TYR A 151 -3.09 -4.98 5.32
C TYR A 151 -4.37 -5.52 5.94
N TRP A 152 -5.25 -6.11 5.13
CA TRP A 152 -6.49 -6.70 5.66
C TRP A 152 -6.20 -7.82 6.67
N SER A 153 -5.11 -8.58 6.49
CA SER A 153 -4.64 -9.56 7.47
C SER A 153 -4.33 -9.00 8.87
N HIS A 154 -4.11 -7.68 9.00
CA HIS A 154 -3.92 -6.99 10.28
C HIS A 154 -5.21 -6.33 10.79
N LEU A 155 -6.14 -5.99 9.88
CA LEU A 155 -7.38 -5.30 10.21
C LEU A 155 -8.53 -6.24 10.57
N ARG A 156 -8.46 -7.53 10.22
CA ARG A 156 -9.58 -8.47 10.41
C ARG A 156 -9.69 -9.11 11.79
N GLY A 157 -8.80 -8.78 12.72
CA GLY A 157 -8.69 -9.51 13.98
C GLY A 157 -8.21 -10.97 13.79
N ARG A 158 -8.14 -11.75 14.88
CA ARG A 158 -7.77 -13.17 14.85
C ARG A 158 -8.52 -13.95 15.93
N ASN A 159 -8.89 -15.19 15.63
CA ASN A 159 -9.50 -16.13 16.57
C ASN A 159 -10.72 -15.55 17.31
N GLY A 160 -11.59 -14.84 16.59
CA GLY A 160 -12.79 -14.20 17.15
C GLY A 160 -12.55 -12.89 17.89
N ASN A 161 -11.30 -12.47 18.09
CA ASN A 161 -10.97 -11.20 18.72
C ASN A 161 -10.88 -10.07 17.69
N PRO A 162 -11.32 -8.85 18.03
CA PRO A 162 -11.13 -7.67 17.18
C PRO A 162 -9.64 -7.34 16.99
N PRO A 163 -9.28 -6.59 15.93
CA PRO A 163 -7.90 -6.16 15.68
C PRO A 163 -7.41 -5.18 16.76
N SER A 164 -6.13 -4.86 16.79
CA SER A 164 -5.60 -3.82 17.70
C SER A 164 -6.36 -2.49 17.54
N THR A 165 -6.56 -1.77 18.64
CA THR A 165 -7.12 -0.40 18.62
C THR A 165 -6.15 0.60 17.98
N PHE A 166 -4.86 0.26 17.82
CA PHE A 166 -3.92 1.07 17.06
C PHE A 166 -4.28 1.05 15.57
N ARG A 167 -4.50 2.24 14.99
CA ARG A 167 -4.89 2.40 13.58
C ARG A 167 -3.72 2.85 12.71
N HIS A 168 -3.12 3.99 13.04
CA HIS A 168 -1.95 4.58 12.38
C HIS A 168 -1.27 5.61 13.28
N PRO A 169 -0.02 6.00 13.00
CA PRO A 169 0.63 7.10 13.71
C PRO A 169 -0.22 8.38 13.65
N GLY A 170 -0.37 9.06 14.79
CA GLY A 170 -1.19 10.28 14.89
C GLY A 170 -2.71 10.07 14.87
N CYS A 171 -3.20 8.83 14.98
CA CYS A 171 -4.63 8.58 15.13
C CYS A 171 -5.13 8.85 16.56
N LEU A 172 -6.44 8.67 16.76
CA LEU A 172 -7.09 8.69 18.07
C LEU A 172 -6.45 7.66 19.02
N ASP A 173 -6.49 7.98 20.31
CA ASP A 173 -6.09 7.06 21.38
C ASP A 173 -7.02 5.83 21.47
N ALA A 174 -6.56 4.82 22.21
CA ALA A 174 -7.25 3.55 22.30
C ALA A 174 -8.65 3.64 22.91
N GLU A 175 -8.89 4.58 23.84
CA GLU A 175 -10.20 4.75 24.48
C GLU A 175 -11.22 5.28 23.47
N LYS A 176 -10.88 6.33 22.73
CA LYS A 176 -11.74 6.89 21.68
C LYS A 176 -12.01 5.90 20.55
N VAL A 177 -11.02 5.08 20.19
CA VAL A 177 -11.23 4.02 19.19
C VAL A 177 -12.24 2.97 19.69
N ARG A 178 -12.13 2.53 20.95
CA ARG A 178 -13.10 1.58 21.54
C ARG A 178 -14.50 2.18 21.62
N ALA A 179 -14.61 3.46 21.97
CA ALA A 179 -15.90 4.15 22.02
C ALA A 179 -16.55 4.28 20.62
N ALA A 180 -15.74 4.48 19.57
CA ALA A 180 -16.24 4.70 18.21
C ALA A 180 -16.62 3.41 17.47
N ILE A 181 -16.01 2.26 17.81
CA ILE A 181 -16.18 1.00 17.08
C ILE A 181 -16.82 -0.04 18.00
N THR A 182 -18.07 -0.36 17.71
CA THR A 182 -18.97 -1.15 18.58
C THR A 182 -18.42 -2.52 18.97
N VAL A 183 -17.66 -3.18 18.09
CA VAL A 183 -17.13 -4.53 18.35
C VAL A 183 -16.11 -4.59 19.49
N TYR A 184 -15.51 -3.46 19.88
CA TYR A 184 -14.61 -3.41 21.04
C TYR A 184 -15.32 -3.30 22.39
N GLY A 185 -16.60 -2.96 22.40
CA GLY A 185 -17.41 -2.85 23.61
C GLY A 185 -18.14 -4.13 24.00
N LYS A 186 -17.97 -5.20 23.23
CA LYS A 186 -18.49 -6.55 23.51
C LYS A 186 -17.47 -7.35 24.31
#